data_AF-A0A7K1Y192-F1
#
_entry.id   AF-A0A7K1Y192-F1
#
_cell.length_a   1.000
_cell.length_b   1.000
_cell.length_c   1.000
_cell.angle_alpha   90.00
_cell.angle_beta   90.00
_cell.angle_gamma   90.00
#
_symmetry.space_group_name_H-M   'P 1'
#
loop_
_entity.id
_entity.type
_entity.pdbx_description
1 polymer ?
#
loop_
_entity_poly.entity_id
_entity_poly.type
_entity_poly.pdbx_seq_one_letter_code
_entity_poly.pdbx_strand_id
1 'polypeptide(L)'
;MEILNSVAAFLNRLFSWWFLVMPWEQAIFIRAGKNTRLLGAGFYFRIPFLDSVYIQTTRSRMINMPVQDMSTTDGKTITIQSAVSYSIGDVEKLYNTMFHPEITLGSMVMGYISEYVNTRELVNCSPSAIQEYANKRISEIDYGMNDVKVSIITFATVRTYRMISSDQGRMWENLEMGPKK
;
A
#
# COMPACT_ATOMS: atom_id res chain seq x y z
N MET A 1 29.67 -21.89 16.60
CA MET A 1 28.82 -22.28 15.46
C MET A 1 28.29 -21.08 14.68
N GLU A 2 27.89 -19.98 15.32
CA GLU A 2 27.39 -18.78 14.60
C GLU A 2 28.45 -18.07 13.73
N ILE A 3 29.70 -17.97 14.20
CA ILE A 3 30.79 -17.32 13.46
C ILE A 3 31.17 -18.11 12.19
N LEU A 4 31.14 -19.44 12.25
CA LEU A 4 31.45 -20.29 11.10
C LEU A 4 30.36 -20.16 10.03
N ASN A 5 29.09 -20.07 10.46
CA ASN A 5 27.95 -19.83 9.58
C ASN A 5 28.00 -18.44 8.95
N SER A 6 28.40 -17.39 9.70
CA SER A 6 28.52 -16.04 9.14
C SER A 6 29.68 -15.92 8.15
N VAL A 7 30.81 -16.57 8.40
CA VAL A 7 31.96 -16.64 7.48
C VAL A 7 31.60 -17.43 6.22
N ALA A 8 30.91 -18.56 6.35
CA ALA A 8 30.43 -19.33 5.20
C ALA A 8 29.39 -18.54 4.38
N ALA A 9 28.47 -17.82 5.03
CA ALA A 9 27.51 -16.94 4.36
C ALA A 9 28.20 -15.77 3.64
N PHE A 10 29.25 -15.20 4.24
CA PHE A 10 30.06 -14.15 3.63
C PHE A 10 30.80 -14.66 2.40
N LEU A 11 31.42 -15.84 2.47
CA LEU A 11 32.05 -16.51 1.32
C LEU A 11 31.03 -16.80 0.20
N ASN A 12 29.85 -17.32 0.53
CA ASN A 12 28.79 -17.54 -0.47
C ASN A 12 28.33 -16.24 -1.13
N ARG A 13 28.25 -15.14 -0.38
CA ARG A 13 27.93 -13.82 -0.94
C ARG A 13 29.00 -13.33 -1.91
N LEU A 14 30.28 -13.62 -1.63
CA LEU A 14 31.43 -13.33 -2.49
C LEU A 14 31.42 -14.11 -3.81
N PHE A 15 30.88 -15.34 -3.85
CA PHE A 15 30.86 -16.18 -5.06
C PHE A 15 29.54 -16.16 -5.86
N SER A 16 28.54 -15.38 -5.43
CA SER A 16 27.24 -15.28 -6.11
C SER A 16 27.27 -14.28 -7.28
N TRP A 17 27.98 -14.65 -8.35
CA TRP A 17 28.23 -13.78 -9.52
C TRP A 17 27.11 -13.81 -10.55
N TRP A 18 26.10 -14.65 -10.37
CA TRP A 18 25.01 -14.83 -11.31
C TRP A 18 23.65 -14.67 -10.63
N PHE A 19 22.65 -14.29 -11.41
CA PHE A 19 21.25 -14.26 -10.99
C PHE A 19 20.34 -14.52 -12.20
N LEU A 20 19.12 -14.98 -11.91
CA LEU A 20 18.10 -15.28 -12.90
C LEU A 20 16.91 -14.34 -12.69
N VAL A 21 16.39 -13.78 -13.78
CA VAL A 21 15.15 -13.02 -13.81
C VAL A 21 14.10 -13.88 -14.50
N MET A 22 13.00 -14.17 -13.81
CA MET A 22 11.94 -15.01 -14.37
C MET A 22 11.11 -14.24 -15.42
N PRO A 23 10.38 -14.94 -16.32
CA PRO A 23 9.55 -14.30 -17.35
C PRO A 23 8.50 -13.30 -16.85
N TRP A 24 8.08 -13.45 -15.60
CA TRP A 24 7.08 -12.63 -14.91
C TRP A 24 7.71 -11.65 -13.92
N GLU A 25 8.98 -11.33 -14.12
CA GLU A 25 9.76 -10.41 -13.31
C GLU A 25 10.52 -9.44 -14.19
N GLN A 26 10.82 -8.29 -13.62
CA GLN A 26 11.73 -7.30 -14.15
C GLN A 26 12.73 -6.94 -13.06
N ALA A 27 13.97 -6.71 -13.46
CA ALA A 27 15.03 -6.35 -12.53
C ALA A 27 15.60 -4.98 -12.87
N ILE A 28 15.81 -4.17 -11.83
CA ILE A 28 16.64 -2.98 -11.92
C ILE A 28 18.06 -3.37 -11.54
N PHE A 29 18.97 -3.18 -12.49
CA PHE A 29 20.39 -3.36 -12.28
C PHE A 29 21.06 -1.99 -12.09
N ILE A 30 21.71 -1.80 -10.95
CA ILE A 30 22.41 -0.56 -10.60
C ILE A 30 23.88 -0.85 -10.38
N ARG A 31 24.75 -0.26 -11.21
CA ARG A 31 26.21 -0.36 -11.04
C ARG A 31 26.79 0.91 -10.44
N ALA A 32 27.55 0.75 -9.36
CA ALA A 32 28.24 1.83 -8.64
C ALA A 32 27.33 3.03 -8.30
N GLY A 33 26.04 2.77 -8.07
CA GLY A 33 25.04 3.79 -7.73
C GLY A 33 24.66 4.77 -8.85
N LYS A 34 25.10 4.58 -10.10
CA LYS A 34 24.85 5.54 -11.20
C LYS A 34 24.20 4.93 -12.43
N ASN A 35 24.63 3.74 -12.82
CA ASN A 35 24.17 3.13 -14.07
C ASN A 35 22.97 2.22 -13.78
N THR A 36 21.77 2.76 -14.00
CA THR A 36 20.52 2.00 -13.94
C THR A 36 20.23 1.35 -15.29
N ARG A 37 19.89 0.06 -15.29
CA ARG A 37 19.43 -0.67 -16.46
C ARG A 37 18.23 -1.53 -16.09
N LEU A 38 17.18 -1.45 -16.90
CA LEU A 38 16.05 -2.37 -16.83
C LEU A 38 16.43 -3.69 -17.51
N LEU A 39 16.32 -4.79 -16.79
CA LEU A 39 16.55 -6.15 -17.29
C LEU A 39 15.24 -6.92 -17.27
N GLY A 40 14.94 -7.57 -18.40
CA GLY A 40 13.81 -8.49 -18.53
C GLY A 40 14.18 -9.91 -18.13
N ALA A 41 13.41 -10.87 -18.61
CA ALA A 41 13.64 -12.30 -18.36
C ALA A 41 14.98 -12.75 -18.93
N GLY A 42 15.78 -13.46 -18.12
CA GLY A 42 17.07 -13.95 -18.57
C GLY A 42 18.03 -14.31 -17.45
N PHE A 43 19.18 -14.82 -17.88
CA PHE A 43 20.30 -15.13 -17.00
C PHE A 43 21.34 -14.00 -17.10
N TYR A 44 21.74 -13.45 -15.95
CA TYR A 44 22.61 -12.28 -15.89
C TYR A 44 23.74 -12.48 -14.88
N PHE A 45 24.85 -11.79 -15.13
CA PHE A 45 25.99 -11.74 -14.23
C PHE A 45 26.04 -10.41 -13.49
N ARG A 46 26.44 -10.46 -12.22
CA ARG A 46 26.67 -9.29 -11.36
C ARG A 46 28.02 -9.40 -10.68
N ILE A 47 28.65 -8.26 -10.47
CA ILE A 47 29.86 -8.13 -9.66
C ILE A 47 29.39 -7.91 -8.21
N PRO A 48 29.66 -8.83 -7.26
CA PRO A 48 29.31 -8.63 -5.86
C PRO A 48 29.84 -7.30 -5.33
N PHE A 49 29.07 -6.65 -4.45
CA PHE A 49 29.36 -5.35 -3.82
C PHE A 49 29.33 -4.11 -4.73
N LEU A 50 29.70 -4.21 -6.01
CA LEU A 50 29.64 -3.09 -6.95
C LEU A 50 28.27 -2.94 -7.62
N ASP A 51 27.60 -4.08 -7.84
CA ASP A 51 26.32 -4.16 -8.52
C ASP A 51 25.20 -4.49 -7.52
N SER A 52 24.16 -3.66 -7.53
CA SER A 52 22.90 -3.85 -6.80
C SER A 52 21.81 -4.27 -7.78
N VAL A 53 21.06 -5.30 -7.43
CA VAL A 53 19.98 -5.85 -8.27
C VAL A 53 18.69 -5.90 -7.47
N TYR A 54 17.64 -5.28 -8.00
CA TYR A 54 16.31 -5.29 -7.41
C TYR A 54 15.36 -5.99 -8.36
N ILE A 55 14.82 -7.15 -7.98
CA ILE A 55 13.90 -7.94 -8.80
C ILE A 55 12.48 -7.70 -8.27
N GLN A 56 11.55 -7.37 -9.16
CA GLN A 56 10.13 -7.25 -8.85
C GLN A 56 9.29 -8.04 -9.84
N THR A 57 8.15 -8.56 -9.36
CA THR A 57 7.19 -9.21 -10.26
C THR A 57 6.36 -8.17 -11.01
N THR A 58 6.10 -8.45 -12.28
CA THR A 58 5.21 -7.64 -13.14
C THR A 58 3.76 -8.15 -13.13
N ARG A 59 3.49 -9.26 -12.43
CA ARG A 59 2.15 -9.85 -12.35
C ARG A 59 1.15 -8.88 -11.71
N SER A 60 -0.11 -9.00 -12.14
CA SER A 60 -1.21 -8.27 -11.50
C SER A 60 -1.35 -8.69 -10.03
N ARG A 61 -1.49 -7.68 -9.18
CA ARG A 61 -1.69 -7.81 -7.73
C ARG A 61 -2.95 -7.04 -7.35
N MET A 62 -3.60 -7.50 -6.28
CA MET A 62 -4.76 -6.83 -5.70
C MET A 62 -4.43 -6.42 -4.27
N ILE A 63 -4.77 -5.18 -3.92
CA ILE A 63 -4.63 -4.62 -2.59
C ILE A 63 -6.04 -4.44 -2.03
N ASN A 64 -6.31 -5.06 -0.89
CA ASN A 64 -7.56 -4.85 -0.16
C ASN A 64 -7.41 -3.63 0.73
N MET A 65 -8.34 -2.68 0.60
CA MET A 65 -8.36 -1.50 1.45
C MET A 65 -9.10 -1.75 2.75
N PRO A 66 -8.68 -1.07 3.84
CA PRO A 66 -9.46 -1.05 5.06
C PRO A 66 -10.83 -0.42 4.79
N VAL A 67 -11.80 -0.80 5.61
CA VAL A 67 -13.14 -0.21 5.59
C VAL A 67 -13.05 1.25 6.05
N GLN A 68 -13.72 2.15 5.33
CA GLN A 68 -13.77 3.59 5.65
C GLN A 68 -15.20 4.07 5.81
N ASP A 69 -15.44 4.85 6.86
CA ASP A 69 -16.71 5.51 7.15
C ASP A 69 -16.60 7.00 6.80
N MET A 70 -17.49 7.48 5.95
CA MET A 70 -17.49 8.86 5.47
C MET A 70 -18.88 9.45 5.58
N SER A 71 -18.95 10.77 5.77
CA SER A 71 -20.23 11.48 5.88
C SER A 71 -20.48 12.30 4.62
N THR A 72 -21.65 12.15 4.03
CA THR A 72 -22.09 12.95 2.89
C THR A 72 -22.46 14.37 3.32
N THR A 73 -22.67 15.26 2.35
CA THR A 73 -23.09 16.64 2.62
C THR A 73 -24.43 16.73 3.36
N ASP A 74 -25.33 15.76 3.17
CA ASP A 74 -26.62 15.65 3.86
C ASP A 74 -26.54 14.97 5.25
N GLY A 75 -25.33 14.73 5.75
CA GLY A 75 -25.09 14.20 7.10
C GLY A 75 -25.40 12.71 7.27
N LYS A 76 -25.51 11.95 6.17
CA LYS A 76 -25.63 10.49 6.20
C LYS A 76 -24.25 9.86 6.22
N THR A 77 -24.07 8.79 7.00
CA THR A 77 -22.81 8.03 6.99
C THR A 77 -22.90 6.87 6.01
N ILE A 78 -21.86 6.73 5.19
CA ILE A 78 -21.64 5.61 4.28
C ILE A 78 -20.38 4.89 4.71
N THR A 79 -20.47 3.57 4.81
CA THR A 79 -19.34 2.64 4.96
C THR A 79 -18.98 2.07 3.60
N ILE A 80 -17.73 2.24 3.18
CA ILE A 80 -17.22 1.75 1.90
C ILE A 80 -15.98 0.89 2.14
N GLN A 81 -15.91 -0.23 1.42
CA GLN A 81 -14.70 -1.02 1.27
C GLN A 81 -14.37 -1.16 -0.22
N SER A 82 -13.10 -0.93 -0.57
CA SER A 82 -12.62 -1.04 -1.95
C SER A 82 -11.40 -1.95 -2.04
N ALA A 83 -11.07 -2.36 -3.26
CA ALA A 83 -9.82 -2.98 -3.61
C ALA A 83 -9.24 -2.35 -4.87
N VAL A 84 -7.91 -2.34 -4.94
CA VAL A 84 -7.16 -1.79 -6.08
C VAL A 84 -6.38 -2.93 -6.71
N SER A 85 -6.63 -3.19 -7.99
CA SER A 85 -5.84 -4.11 -8.79
C SER A 85 -4.87 -3.31 -9.64
N TYR A 86 -3.61 -3.71 -9.70
CA TYR A 86 -2.59 -3.06 -10.51
C TYR A 86 -1.54 -4.07 -10.97
N SER A 87 -0.81 -3.74 -12.02
CA SER A 87 0.38 -4.47 -12.46
C SER A 87 1.55 -3.51 -12.63
N ILE A 88 2.79 -4.00 -12.55
CA ILE A 88 3.98 -3.16 -12.71
C ILE A 88 4.47 -3.34 -14.13
N GLY A 89 4.51 -2.25 -14.90
CA GLY A 89 5.00 -2.24 -16.28
C GLY A 89 6.46 -1.78 -16.40
N ASP A 90 6.83 -0.78 -15.60
CA ASP A 90 8.15 -0.21 -15.54
C ASP A 90 8.62 -0.12 -14.09
N VAL A 91 9.48 -1.07 -13.71
CA VAL A 91 10.04 -1.14 -12.35
C VAL A 91 10.98 0.04 -12.10
N GLU A 92 11.73 0.52 -13.10
CA GLU A 92 12.67 1.64 -12.92
C GLU A 92 11.92 2.92 -12.55
N LYS A 93 10.86 3.22 -13.28
CA LYS A 93 10.00 4.37 -12.98
C LYS A 93 9.33 4.24 -11.61
N LEU A 94 8.88 3.03 -11.27
CA LEU A 94 8.26 2.76 -9.97
C LEU A 94 9.21 3.07 -8.80
N TYR A 95 10.46 2.57 -8.85
CA TYR A 95 11.44 2.79 -7.78
C TYR A 95 11.87 4.25 -7.65
N ASN A 96 11.92 4.99 -8.75
CA ASN A 96 12.26 6.40 -8.73
C ASN A 96 11.13 7.29 -8.19
N THR A 97 9.89 6.80 -8.20
CA THR A 97 8.70 7.59 -7.84
C THR A 97 8.12 7.22 -6.48
N MET A 98 8.06 5.93 -6.12
CA MET A 98 7.41 5.45 -4.90
C MET A 98 8.25 4.42 -4.15
N PHE A 99 8.30 4.58 -2.82
CA PHE A 99 8.93 3.61 -1.92
C PHE A 99 7.99 2.44 -1.59
N HIS A 100 6.71 2.72 -1.32
CA HIS A 100 5.69 1.73 -0.96
C HIS A 100 4.42 1.89 -1.80
N PRO A 101 4.38 1.29 -3.01
CA PRO A 101 3.26 1.49 -3.93
C PRO A 101 1.92 1.06 -3.34
N GLU A 102 1.90 -0.01 -2.54
CA GLU A 102 0.66 -0.55 -1.98
C GLU A 102 -0.03 0.44 -1.03
N ILE A 103 0.73 1.03 -0.11
CA ILE A 103 0.23 2.00 0.88
C ILE A 103 -0.12 3.31 0.17
N THR A 104 0.73 3.76 -0.75
CA THR A 104 0.54 5.03 -1.45
C THR A 104 -0.69 4.99 -2.34
N LEU A 105 -0.85 3.96 -3.18
CA LEU A 105 -2.06 3.79 -3.99
C LEU A 105 -3.31 3.68 -3.15
N GLY A 106 -3.24 2.90 -2.07
CA GLY A 106 -4.38 2.73 -1.17
C GLY A 106 -4.84 4.05 -0.57
N SER A 107 -3.87 4.83 -0.07
CA SER A 107 -4.13 6.14 0.52
C SER A 107 -4.68 7.14 -0.51
N MET A 108 -4.18 7.12 -1.76
CA MET A 108 -4.72 7.95 -2.85
C MET A 108 -6.17 7.60 -3.17
N VAL A 109 -6.47 6.32 -3.35
CA VAL A 109 -7.83 5.85 -3.68
C VAL A 109 -8.81 6.16 -2.54
N MET A 110 -8.42 5.94 -1.29
CA MET A 110 -9.22 6.35 -0.13
C MET A 110 -9.49 7.86 -0.13
N GLY A 111 -8.47 8.66 -0.44
CA GLY A 111 -8.60 10.11 -0.61
C GLY A 111 -9.60 10.51 -1.69
N TYR A 112 -9.53 9.92 -2.88
CA TYR A 112 -10.45 10.22 -3.99
C TYR A 112 -11.90 9.81 -3.68
N ILE A 113 -12.08 8.65 -3.04
CA ILE A 113 -13.42 8.21 -2.62
C ILE A 113 -13.98 9.18 -1.57
N SER A 114 -13.16 9.59 -0.60
CA SER A 114 -13.55 10.56 0.43
C SER A 114 -13.92 11.92 -0.16
N GLU A 115 -13.10 12.44 -1.09
CA GLU A 115 -13.40 13.68 -1.82
C GLU A 115 -14.76 13.61 -2.53
N TYR A 116 -15.04 12.50 -3.22
CA TYR A 116 -16.30 12.33 -3.95
C TYR A 116 -17.52 12.29 -3.03
N VAL A 117 -17.41 11.57 -1.90
CA VAL A 117 -18.52 11.40 -0.95
C VAL A 117 -18.77 12.68 -0.16
N ASN A 118 -17.72 13.40 0.26
CA ASN A 118 -17.87 14.62 1.07
C ASN A 118 -18.45 15.80 0.28
N THR A 119 -18.29 15.81 -1.05
CA THR A 119 -18.75 16.90 -1.93
C THR A 119 -20.17 16.71 -2.47
N ARG A 120 -20.82 15.58 -2.17
CA ARG A 120 -22.12 15.21 -2.74
C ARG A 120 -23.10 14.72 -1.67
N GLU A 121 -24.38 14.80 -2.02
CA GLU A 121 -25.47 14.18 -1.26
C GLU A 121 -25.56 12.68 -1.53
N LEU A 122 -26.12 11.92 -0.57
CA LEU A 122 -26.27 10.47 -0.64
C LEU A 122 -26.94 9.97 -1.93
N VAL A 123 -27.94 10.70 -2.44
CA VAL A 123 -28.69 10.32 -3.66
C VAL A 123 -27.77 10.20 -4.87
N ASN A 124 -26.70 11.00 -4.91
CA ASN A 124 -25.73 11.01 -6.00
C ASN A 124 -24.51 10.11 -5.75
N CYS A 125 -24.48 9.40 -4.62
CA CYS A 125 -23.38 8.53 -4.20
C CYS A 125 -23.67 7.05 -4.53
N SER A 126 -23.83 6.72 -5.81
CA SER A 126 -23.93 5.32 -6.21
C SER A 126 -22.55 4.64 -6.26
N PRO A 127 -22.43 3.33 -5.96
CA PRO A 127 -21.16 2.61 -6.01
C PRO A 127 -20.47 2.71 -7.39
N SER A 128 -21.25 2.64 -8.47
CA SER A 128 -20.72 2.75 -9.84
C SER A 128 -20.11 4.13 -10.11
N ALA A 129 -20.76 5.20 -9.65
CA ALA A 129 -20.29 6.56 -9.88
C ALA A 129 -19.03 6.90 -9.06
N ILE A 130 -18.94 6.38 -7.83
CA ILE A 130 -17.73 6.49 -7.00
C ILE A 130 -16.57 5.74 -7.66
N GLN A 131 -16.83 4.52 -8.15
CA GLN A 131 -15.82 3.71 -8.82
C GLN A 131 -15.32 4.37 -10.11
N GLU A 132 -16.21 4.92 -10.92
CA GLU A 132 -15.84 5.65 -12.15
C GLU A 132 -15.00 6.88 -11.84
N TYR A 133 -15.36 7.65 -10.82
CA TYR A 133 -14.58 8.81 -10.38
C TYR A 133 -13.17 8.41 -9.93
N ALA A 134 -13.06 7.38 -9.08
CA ALA A 134 -11.77 6.90 -8.58
C ALA A 134 -10.89 6.35 -9.72
N ASN A 135 -11.48 5.59 -10.65
CA ASN A 135 -10.77 5.07 -11.82
C ASN A 135 -10.27 6.18 -12.74
N LYS A 136 -11.06 7.24 -12.93
CA LYS A 136 -10.64 8.39 -13.73
C LYS A 136 -9.44 9.08 -13.08
N ARG A 137 -9.51 9.39 -11.79
CA ARG A 137 -8.42 10.07 -11.05
C ARG A 137 -7.13 9.25 -11.02
N ILE A 138 -7.21 7.94 -10.82
CA ILE A 138 -6.01 7.11 -10.76
C ILE A 138 -5.38 6.89 -12.13
N SER A 139 -6.17 6.89 -13.22
CA SER A 139 -5.67 6.73 -14.59
C SER A 139 -4.84 7.91 -15.10
N GLU A 140 -5.00 9.09 -14.49
CA GLU A 140 -4.22 10.29 -14.84
C GLU A 140 -2.77 10.21 -14.35
N ILE A 141 -2.45 9.24 -13.48
CA ILE A 141 -1.16 9.18 -12.80
C ILE A 141 -0.32 8.05 -13.36
N ASP A 142 0.83 8.41 -13.95
CA ASP A 142 1.78 7.46 -14.51
C ASP A 142 3.01 7.30 -13.58
N TYR A 143 2.94 6.30 -12.71
CA TYR A 143 4.05 5.86 -11.86
C TYR A 143 4.72 4.56 -12.35
N GLY A 144 4.63 4.23 -13.64
CA GLY A 144 5.16 2.97 -14.18
C GLY A 144 4.28 1.74 -13.87
N MET A 145 3.01 1.97 -13.52
CA MET A 145 2.02 0.93 -13.31
C MET A 145 1.09 0.79 -14.51
N ASN A 146 0.72 -0.45 -14.81
CA ASN A 146 -0.23 -0.79 -15.86
C ASN A 146 -1.54 -1.29 -15.23
N ASP A 147 -2.65 -1.04 -15.94
CA ASP A 147 -3.97 -1.59 -15.63
C ASP A 147 -4.46 -1.34 -14.19
N VAL A 148 -4.26 -0.12 -13.67
CA VAL A 148 -4.76 0.24 -12.33
C VAL A 148 -6.28 0.34 -12.36
N LYS A 149 -6.96 -0.52 -11.60
CA LYS A 149 -8.42 -0.62 -11.51
C LYS A 149 -8.87 -0.62 -10.06
N VAL A 150 -9.76 0.29 -9.72
CA VAL A 150 -10.46 0.34 -8.44
C VAL A 150 -11.78 -0.40 -8.55
N SER A 151 -12.07 -1.24 -7.56
CA SER A 151 -13.34 -1.96 -7.41
C SER A 151 -13.92 -1.69 -6.04
N ILE A 152 -15.21 -1.35 -5.97
CA ILE A 152 -15.92 -1.27 -4.70
C ILE A 152 -16.42 -2.66 -4.33
N ILE A 153 -15.99 -3.17 -3.19
CA ILE A 153 -16.38 -4.49 -2.66
C ILE A 153 -17.67 -4.37 -1.86
N THR A 154 -17.71 -3.41 -0.94
CA THR A 154 -18.81 -3.23 0.01
C THR A 154 -19.25 -1.79 0.02
N PHE A 155 -20.56 -1.58 0.02
CA PHE A 155 -21.18 -0.27 0.17
C PHE A 155 -22.41 -0.41 1.07
N ALA A 156 -22.45 0.32 2.17
CA ALA A 156 -23.57 0.31 3.10
C ALA A 156 -23.83 1.71 3.66
N THR A 157 -25.09 2.12 3.69
CA THR A 157 -25.51 3.30 4.46
C THR A 157 -25.75 2.86 5.89
N VAL A 158 -24.98 3.39 6.83
CA VAL A 158 -25.01 2.98 8.24
C VAL A 158 -25.39 4.15 9.13
N ARG A 159 -25.91 3.83 10.32
CA ARG A 159 -26.00 4.79 11.42
C ARG A 159 -24.82 4.56 12.34
N THR A 160 -23.95 5.55 12.45
CA THR A 160 -22.78 5.46 13.33
C THR A 160 -23.19 5.67 14.78
N TYR A 161 -23.16 4.59 15.56
CA TYR A 161 -23.32 4.68 17.02
C TYR A 161 -21.94 4.75 17.65
N ARG A 162 -21.54 5.93 18.12
CA ARG A 162 -20.30 6.08 18.91
C ARG A 162 -20.60 5.76 20.37
N MET A 163 -20.15 4.59 20.83
CA MET A 163 -20.17 4.27 22.25
C MET A 163 -19.04 5.03 22.95
N ILE A 164 -19.40 6.02 23.76
CA ILE A 164 -18.45 6.69 24.65
C ILE A 164 -18.46 5.91 25.95
N SER A 165 -17.54 4.96 26.08
CA SER A 165 -17.28 4.37 27.39
C SER A 165 -16.45 5.37 28.18
N SER A 166 -17.01 5.89 29.27
CA SER A 166 -16.21 6.61 30.24
C SER A 166 -15.25 5.60 30.88
N ASP A 167 -13.98 5.65 30.53
CA ASP A 167 -12.91 5.07 31.35
C ASP A 167 -12.74 5.94 32.61
N GLN A 168 -13.82 6.05 33.40
CA GLN A 168 -13.75 6.47 34.78
C GLN A 168 -13.32 5.23 35.56
N GLY A 169 -12.04 4.91 35.40
CA GLY A 169 -11.33 4.01 36.29
C GLY A 169 -11.69 4.39 37.72
N ARG A 170 -12.12 3.39 38.48
CA ARG A 170 -12.48 3.41 39.90
C ARG A 170 -11.27 3.82 40.75
N MET A 171 -10.78 5.05 40.63
CA MET A 171 -9.59 5.56 41.33
C MET A 171 -9.89 6.28 42.65
N TRP A 172 -11.14 6.29 43.12
CA TRP A 172 -11.51 6.91 44.41
C TRP A 172 -12.16 5.93 45.42
N GLU A 173 -12.22 4.63 45.13
CA GLU A 173 -12.91 3.65 46.00
C GLU A 173 -12.09 3.25 47.25
N ASN A 174 -11.02 3.98 47.62
CA ASN A 174 -10.20 3.71 48.82
C ASN A 174 -9.63 4.96 49.53
N LEU A 175 -10.20 6.16 49.35
CA LEU A 175 -9.86 7.28 50.22
C LEU A 175 -10.76 7.27 51.45
N GLU A 176 -10.34 6.54 52.48
CA GLU A 176 -10.87 6.64 53.83
C GLU A 176 -10.73 8.10 54.32
N MET A 177 -11.76 8.92 54.10
CA MET A 177 -11.95 10.17 54.83
C MET A 177 -12.57 9.88 56.19
N GLY A 178 -11.79 9.21 57.06
CA GLY A 178 -12.06 9.16 58.48
C GLY A 178 -11.54 10.42 59.18
N PRO A 179 -12.27 11.00 60.14
CA PRO A 179 -11.81 12.19 60.85
C PRO A 179 -10.58 11.84 61.69
N LYS A 180 -9.44 12.49 61.41
CA LYS A 180 -8.34 12.55 62.37
C LYS A 180 -8.74 13.54 63.46
N LYS A 181 -8.90 12.98 64.66
CA LYS A 181 -9.02 13.56 66.02
C LYS A 181 -9.08 15.08 66.13
#